data_AF-G2IY21-F1
#
_entry.id   AF-G2IY21-F1
#
_cell.length_a   1.000
_cell.length_b   1.000
_cell.length_c   1.000
_cell.angle_alpha   90.00
_cell.angle_beta   90.00
_cell.angle_gamma   90.00
#
_symmetry.space_group_name_H-M   'P 1'
#
loop_
_entity.id
_entity.type
_entity.pdbx_description
1 polymer ?
#
loop_
_entity_poly.entity_id
_entity_poly.type
_entity_poly.pdbx_seq_one_letter_code
_entity_poly.pdbx_strand_id
1 'polypeptide(L)'
;MDFIYQCQNLDEVREQIDRIDQALVALLAERGLYVQQAAGFKHSTAEVEGGKRVDQVIRRVTRLAGELGADPELTAAVYRTMIGHFVTSEMKLYQARQTPQ
;
A
#
# COMPACT_ATOMS: atom_id res chain seq x y z
N MET A 1 -14.72 -17.47 3.25
CA MET A 1 -14.75 -16.42 2.21
C MET A 1 -16.23 -16.21 1.94
N ASP A 2 -16.80 -15.22 2.60
CA ASP A 2 -18.24 -14.97 2.58
C ASP A 2 -18.70 -14.64 1.16
N PHE A 3 -19.96 -15.02 0.88
CA PHE A 3 -20.64 -15.05 -0.42
C PHE A 3 -20.19 -13.98 -1.42
N ILE A 4 -19.40 -14.39 -2.42
CA ILE A 4 -19.14 -13.59 -3.61
C ILE A 4 -20.42 -13.60 -4.46
N TYR A 5 -20.95 -12.40 -4.74
CA TYR A 5 -22.09 -12.22 -5.63
C TYR A 5 -21.80 -12.83 -7.01
N GLN A 6 -22.69 -13.69 -7.49
CA GLN A 6 -22.57 -14.33 -8.80
C GLN A 6 -23.16 -13.41 -9.86
N CYS A 7 -22.29 -12.71 -10.58
CA CYS A 7 -22.69 -11.77 -11.64
C CYS A 7 -23.28 -12.53 -12.83
N GLN A 8 -24.36 -12.00 -13.42
CA GLN A 8 -25.05 -12.63 -14.55
C GLN A 8 -24.63 -12.07 -15.91
N ASN A 9 -23.96 -10.92 -15.93
CA ASN A 9 -23.51 -10.25 -17.14
C ASN A 9 -22.25 -9.41 -16.83
N LEU A 10 -21.64 -8.87 -17.89
CA LEU A 10 -20.41 -8.10 -17.80
C LEU A 10 -20.58 -6.78 -17.04
N ASP A 11 -21.76 -6.17 -17.10
CA ASP A 11 -22.00 -4.89 -16.45
C ASP A 11 -22.06 -5.06 -14.92
N GLU A 12 -22.69 -6.13 -14.43
CA GLU A 12 -22.65 -6.50 -13.01
C GLU A 12 -21.22 -6.79 -12.53
N VAL A 13 -20.39 -7.45 -13.35
CA VAL A 13 -18.97 -7.68 -13.02
C VAL A 13 -18.24 -6.36 -12.84
N ARG A 14 -18.44 -5.41 -13.76
CA ARG A 14 -17.82 -4.08 -13.71
C ARG A 14 -18.27 -3.30 -12.48
N GLU A 15 -19.56 -3.32 -12.16
CA GLU A 15 -20.07 -2.67 -10.94
C GLU A 15 -19.44 -3.24 -9.66
N GLN A 16 -19.24 -4.56 -9.59
CA GLN A 16 -18.55 -5.17 -8.45
C GLN A 16 -17.06 -4.80 -8.39
N ILE A 17 -16.38 -4.70 -9.54
CA ILE A 17 -15.00 -4.23 -9.62
C ILE A 17 -14.91 -2.77 -9.18
N ASP A 18 -15.75 -1.88 -9.71
CA ASP A 18 -15.77 -0.46 -9.36
C ASP A 18 -15.98 -0.26 -7.84
N ARG A 19 -16.88 -1.06 -7.24
CA ARG A 19 -17.08 -1.09 -5.79
C ARG A 19 -15.82 -1.48 -5.02
N ILE A 20 -15.09 -2.49 -5.51
CA ILE A 20 -13.82 -2.93 -4.91
C ILE A 20 -12.76 -1.85 -5.08
N ASP A 21 -12.64 -1.26 -6.25
CA ASP A 21 -11.66 -0.21 -6.56
C ASP A 21 -11.89 1.03 -5.69
N GLN A 22 -13.13 1.43 -5.45
CA GLN A 22 -13.45 2.50 -4.51
C GLN A 22 -12.96 2.16 -3.09
N ALA A 23 -13.16 0.93 -2.63
CA ALA A 23 -12.69 0.49 -1.32
C ALA A 23 -11.15 0.45 -1.26
N LEU A 24 -10.49 -0.03 -2.32
CA LEU A 24 -9.02 -0.05 -2.42
C LEU A 24 -8.44 1.36 -2.37
N VAL A 25 -9.01 2.32 -3.11
CA VAL A 25 -8.57 3.72 -3.10
C VAL A 25 -8.77 4.36 -1.72
N ALA A 26 -9.90 4.10 -1.05
CA ALA A 26 -10.13 4.60 0.31
C ALA A 26 -9.09 4.05 1.31
N LEU A 27 -8.80 2.75 1.25
CA LEU A 27 -7.77 2.11 2.09
C LEU A 27 -6.36 2.62 1.76
N LEU A 28 -6.06 2.88 0.49
CA LEU A 28 -4.79 3.47 0.07
C LEU A 28 -4.61 4.88 0.64
N ALA A 29 -5.66 5.70 0.60
CA ALA A 29 -5.64 7.04 1.18
C ALA A 29 -5.42 6.99 2.69
N GLU A 30 -6.16 6.15 3.41
CA GLU A 30 -5.98 5.95 4.85
C GLU A 30 -4.56 5.49 5.19
N ARG A 31 -4.05 4.49 4.47
CA ARG A 31 -2.67 4.00 4.66
C ARG A 31 -1.65 5.12 4.41
N GLY A 32 -1.88 5.96 3.40
CA GLY A 32 -1.03 7.11 3.09
C GLY A 32 -0.94 8.11 4.24
N LEU A 33 -2.06 8.41 4.90
CA LEU A 33 -2.09 9.30 6.08
C LEU A 33 -1.23 8.76 7.23
N TYR A 34 -1.29 7.46 7.51
CA TYR A 34 -0.42 6.85 8.52
C TYR A 34 1.06 6.88 8.14
N VAL A 35 1.40 6.75 6.85
CA VAL A 35 2.80 6.91 6.41
C VAL A 35 3.27 8.35 6.57
N GLN A 36 2.45 9.34 6.27
CA GLN A 36 2.78 10.74 6.52
C GLN A 36 3.02 11.03 8.00
N GLN A 37 2.20 10.46 8.90
CA GLN A 37 2.46 10.53 10.34
C GLN A 37 3.79 9.86 10.72
N ALA A 38 4.05 8.66 10.17
CA ALA A 38 5.29 7.95 10.40
C ALA A 38 6.53 8.77 10.00
N ALA A 39 6.44 9.55 8.91
CA ALA A 39 7.50 10.46 8.45
C ALA A 39 7.88 11.56 9.47
N GLY A 40 7.01 11.87 10.43
CA GLY A 40 7.30 12.78 11.54
C GLY A 40 8.29 12.20 12.55
N PHE A 41 8.42 10.87 12.64
CA PHE A 41 9.28 10.17 13.59
C PHE A 41 10.63 9.74 13.01
N LYS A 42 10.91 10.12 11.76
CA LYS A 42 12.13 9.70 11.04
C LYS A 42 13.14 10.86 11.00
N HIS A 43 14.35 10.57 11.45
CA HIS A 43 15.44 11.55 11.65
C HIS A 43 16.67 11.25 10.79
N SER A 44 16.62 10.23 9.94
CA SER A 44 17.68 9.92 8.98
C SER A 44 17.12 9.37 7.67
N THR A 45 17.90 9.45 6.60
CA THR A 45 17.54 8.87 5.30
C THR A 45 17.35 7.36 5.38
N ALA A 46 18.16 6.67 6.18
CA ALA A 46 18.05 5.22 6.42
C ALA A 46 16.72 4.85 7.09
N GLU A 47 16.21 5.68 8.01
CA GLU A 47 14.89 5.49 8.62
C GLU A 47 13.76 5.75 7.63
N VAL A 48 13.94 6.69 6.68
CA VAL A 48 12.99 6.94 5.58
C VAL A 48 12.90 5.75 4.63
N GLU A 49 14.04 5.21 4.21
CA GLU A 49 14.10 4.02 3.36
C GLU A 49 13.50 2.78 4.04
N GLY A 50 13.70 2.63 5.35
CA GLY A 50 12.96 1.67 6.16
C GLY A 50 13.19 0.20 5.78
N GLY A 51 14.34 -0.15 5.18
CA GLY A 51 14.58 -1.47 4.54
C GLY A 51 14.07 -2.69 5.33
N LYS A 52 14.44 -2.83 6.61
CA LYS A 52 13.96 -3.94 7.46
C LYS A 52 12.43 -3.99 7.60
N ARG A 53 11.77 -2.82 7.66
CA ARG A 53 10.32 -2.71 7.75
C ARG A 53 9.64 -3.04 6.43
N VAL A 54 10.21 -2.62 5.30
CA VAL A 54 9.70 -2.96 3.96
C VAL A 54 9.66 -4.48 3.80
N ASP A 55 10.76 -5.17 4.09
CA ASP A 55 10.83 -6.64 3.96
C ASP A 55 9.81 -7.35 4.86
N GLN A 56 9.59 -6.84 6.08
CA GLN A 56 8.60 -7.38 7.00
C GLN A 56 7.17 -7.21 6.45
N VAL A 57 6.86 -6.06 5.85
CA VAL A 57 5.54 -5.83 5.22
C VAL A 57 5.36 -6.78 4.06
N ILE A 58 6.34 -6.91 3.16
CA ILE A 58 6.25 -7.79 1.99
C ILE A 58 6.02 -9.25 2.42
N ARG A 59 6.82 -9.78 3.36
CA ARG A 59 6.61 -11.14 3.88
C ARG A 59 5.22 -11.34 4.46
N ARG A 60 4.72 -10.35 5.21
CA ARG A 60 3.38 -10.42 5.84
C ARG A 60 2.27 -10.46 4.79
N VAL A 61 2.33 -9.61 3.78
CA VAL A 61 1.25 -9.50 2.77
C VAL A 61 1.27 -10.67 1.79
N THR A 62 2.44 -11.21 1.46
CA THR A 62 2.56 -12.44 0.67
C THR A 62 1.94 -13.64 1.40
N ARG A 63 2.20 -13.78 2.72
CA ARG A 63 1.52 -14.81 3.53
C ARG A 63 0.01 -14.61 3.55
N LEU A 64 -0.43 -13.37 3.80
CA LEU A 64 -1.86 -13.03 3.85
C LEU A 64 -2.56 -13.30 2.51
N ALA A 65 -1.89 -13.05 1.39
CA ALA A 65 -2.43 -13.37 0.06
C ALA A 65 -2.73 -14.87 -0.06
N GLY A 66 -1.78 -15.73 0.34
CA GLY A 66 -1.99 -17.18 0.35
C GLY A 66 -3.16 -17.61 1.25
N GLU A 67 -3.31 -16.99 2.43
CA GLU A 67 -4.42 -17.27 3.36
C GLU A 67 -5.79 -16.85 2.81
N LEU A 68 -5.82 -15.82 1.97
CA LEU A 68 -7.05 -15.27 1.39
C LEU A 68 -7.34 -15.76 -0.04
N GLY A 69 -6.50 -16.63 -0.60
CA GLY A 69 -6.64 -17.12 -1.98
C GLY A 69 -6.28 -16.10 -3.06
N ALA A 70 -5.55 -15.04 -2.72
CA ALA A 70 -5.02 -14.07 -3.67
C ALA A 70 -3.63 -14.51 -4.18
N ASP A 71 -3.25 -14.03 -5.37
CA ASP A 71 -1.92 -14.26 -5.94
C ASP A 71 -0.84 -13.57 -5.06
N PRO A 72 0.10 -14.32 -4.46
CA PRO A 72 1.12 -13.76 -3.58
C PRO A 72 2.16 -12.90 -4.31
N GLU A 73 2.45 -13.19 -5.58
CA GLU A 73 3.42 -12.46 -6.40
C GLU A 73 2.84 -11.11 -6.83
N LEU A 74 1.60 -11.11 -7.36
CA LEU A 74 0.88 -9.88 -7.68
C LEU A 74 0.72 -9.00 -6.45
N THR A 75 0.30 -9.58 -5.32
CA THR A 75 0.15 -8.84 -4.06
C THR A 75 1.47 -8.20 -3.64
N ALA A 76 2.58 -8.94 -3.70
CA ALA A 76 3.90 -8.40 -3.38
C ALA A 76 4.32 -7.26 -4.33
N ALA A 77 4.05 -7.40 -5.63
CA ALA A 77 4.35 -6.36 -6.62
C ALA A 77 3.59 -5.05 -6.34
N VAL A 78 2.27 -5.13 -6.09
CA VAL A 78 1.45 -3.96 -5.72
C VAL A 78 2.01 -3.27 -4.47
N TYR A 79 2.34 -4.04 -3.44
CA TYR A 79 2.89 -3.47 -2.20
C TYR A 79 4.27 -2.84 -2.38
N ARG A 80 5.16 -3.43 -3.20
CA ARG A 80 6.47 -2.83 -3.50
C ARG A 80 6.32 -1.48 -4.20
N THR A 81 5.46 -1.40 -5.23
CA THR A 81 5.20 -0.14 -5.94
C THR A 81 4.63 0.91 -5.00
N MET A 82 3.61 0.56 -4.21
CA MET A 82 2.99 1.45 -3.24
C MET A 82 4.01 1.97 -2.20
N ILE A 83 4.80 1.07 -1.60
CA ILE A 83 5.80 1.45 -0.60
C ILE A 83 6.88 2.34 -1.23
N GLY A 84 7.37 2.00 -2.42
CA GLY A 84 8.36 2.80 -3.13
C GLY A 84 7.87 4.23 -3.41
N HIS A 85 6.59 4.39 -3.76
CA HIS A 85 5.99 5.72 -3.92
C HIS A 85 5.97 6.52 -2.62
N PHE A 86 5.63 5.88 -1.50
CA PHE A 86 5.64 6.55 -0.20
C PHE A 86 7.04 6.94 0.26
N VAL A 87 8.02 6.04 0.18
CA VAL A 87 9.42 6.33 0.53
C VAL A 87 9.96 7.51 -0.29
N THR A 88 9.66 7.53 -1.60
CA THR A 88 10.05 8.64 -2.48
C THR A 88 9.43 9.96 -2.03
N SER A 89 8.15 9.96 -1.64
CA SER A 89 7.45 11.15 -1.16
C SER A 89 7.98 11.62 0.19
N GLU A 90 8.24 10.70 1.11
CA GLU A 90 8.84 10.98 2.42
C GLU A 90 10.25 11.56 2.27
N MET A 91 11.08 11.03 1.36
CA MET A 91 12.43 11.55 1.10
C MET A 91 12.41 13.00 0.62
N LYS A 92 11.48 13.36 -0.27
CA LYS A 92 11.31 14.76 -0.71
C LYS A 92 10.97 15.68 0.45
N LEU A 93 10.03 15.27 1.31
CA LEU A 93 9.63 16.04 2.49
C LEU A 93 10.79 16.18 3.49
N TYR A 94 11.54 15.10 3.70
CA TYR A 94 12.70 15.09 4.60
C TYR A 94 13.78 16.06 4.11
N GLN A 95 14.14 16.02 2.82
CA GLN A 95 15.13 16.95 2.23
C GLN A 95 14.68 18.41 2.32
N ALA A 96 13.41 18.69 2.07
CA ALA A 96 12.85 20.04 2.19
C ALA A 96 12.93 20.59 3.62
N ARG A 97 12.83 19.73 4.66
CA ARG A 97 13.02 20.13 6.07
C ARG A 97 14.47 20.42 6.43
N GLN A 98 15.44 19.85 5.70
CA GLN A 98 16.86 19.99 5.99
C GLN A 98 17.53 21.18 5.31
N THR A 99 16.89 21.76 4.28
CA THR A 99 17.46 22.93 3.60
C THR A 99 17.13 24.18 4.44
N PRO A 100 18.12 24.87 5.03
CA PRO A 100 17.87 26.13 5.72
C PRO A 100 17.44 27.17 4.69
N GLN A 101 16.49 28.02 5.08
CA GLN A 101 16.16 29.24 4.34
C GLN A 101 17.36 30.19 4.29
#